data_AF-A0A2C6EDS1-F1
#
_entry.id   AF-A0A2C6EDS1-F1
#
_cell.length_a   1.000
_cell.length_b   1.000
_cell.length_c   1.000
_cell.angle_alpha   90.00
_cell.angle_beta   90.00
_cell.angle_gamma   90.00
#
_symmetry.space_group_name_H-M   'P 1'
#
loop_
_entity.id
_entity.type
_entity.pdbx_description
1 polymer ?
#
loop_
_entity_poly.entity_id
_entity_poly.type
_entity_poly.pdbx_seq_one_letter_code
_entity_poly.pdbx_strand_id
1 'polypeptide(L)' 'MKSNAYYCNLNAGIRICLTLSFLTKGTTHPVGQSSVDLWLDTVDSFHECGMHHIAHKVDEAVCNVVEKCGVEK' A
#
# COMPACT_ATOMS: atom_id res chain seq x y z
N MET A 1 6.67 22.38 11.81
CA MET A 1 6.06 22.29 10.46
C MET A 1 6.20 20.86 9.98
N LYS A 2 5.15 20.23 9.46
CA LYS A 2 5.31 18.94 8.78
C LYS A 2 6.07 19.18 7.47
N SER A 3 7.13 18.40 7.22
CA SER A 3 7.99 18.53 6.03
C SER A 3 7.18 18.28 4.75
N ASN A 4 7.60 18.84 3.61
CA ASN A 4 7.01 18.56 2.30
C ASN A 4 6.90 17.03 2.04
N ALA A 5 7.90 16.28 2.51
CA ALA A 5 7.93 14.81 2.44
C ALA A 5 6.73 14.15 3.14
N TYR A 6 6.26 14.70 4.26
CA TYR A 6 5.10 14.17 4.98
C TYR A 6 3.84 14.21 4.11
N TYR A 7 3.59 15.34 3.43
CA TYR A 7 2.41 15.50 2.58
C TYR A 7 2.51 14.66 1.30
N CYS A 8 3.71 14.54 0.73
CA CYS A 8 3.96 13.63 -0.39
C CYS A 8 3.65 12.17 0.00
N ASN A 9 4.15 11.71 1.15
CA ASN A 9 3.91 10.35 1.64
C ASN A 9 2.42 10.13 1.96
N LEU A 10 1.75 11.09 2.59
CA LEU A 10 0.31 11.00 2.83
C LEU A 10 -0.49 10.83 1.52
N ASN A 11 -0.16 11.61 0.48
CA ASN A 11 -0.80 11.49 -0.82
C ASN A 11 -0.52 10.14 -1.51
N ALA A 12 0.72 9.63 -1.40
CA ALA A 12 1.06 8.30 -1.88
C ALA A 12 0.23 7.22 -1.17
N GLY A 13 0.07 7.33 0.16
CA GLY A 13 -0.73 6.41 0.95
C GLY A 13 -2.19 6.39 0.58
N ILE A 14 -2.80 7.56 0.37
CA ILE A 14 -4.18 7.64 -0.11
C ILE A 14 -4.33 6.92 -1.46
N ARG A 15 -3.40 7.13 -2.39
CA ARG A 15 -3.44 6.49 -3.71
C ARG A 15 -3.33 4.97 -3.61
N ILE A 16 -2.41 4.46 -2.80
CA ILE A 16 -2.25 3.01 -2.59
C ILE A 16 -3.50 2.42 -1.95
N CYS A 17 -4.04 3.04 -0.90
CA CYS A 17 -5.28 2.58 -0.27
C CYS A 17 -6.45 2.48 -1.26
N LEU A 18 -6.58 3.46 -2.17
CA LEU A 18 -7.61 3.43 -3.22
C LEU A 18 -7.39 2.27 -4.19
N THR A 19 -6.16 2.04 -4.63
CA THR A 19 -5.81 0.91 -5.49
C THR A 19 -6.10 -0.43 -4.81
N LEU A 20 -5.62 -0.62 -3.58
CA LEU A 20 -5.86 -1.85 -2.80
C LEU A 20 -7.36 -2.07 -2.55
N SER A 21 -8.12 -1.01 -2.25
CA SER A 21 -9.57 -1.12 -2.11
C SER A 21 -10.27 -1.51 -3.42
N PHE A 22 -9.75 -1.08 -4.57
CA PHE A 22 -10.30 -1.48 -5.87
C PHE A 22 -10.01 -2.96 -6.15
N LEU A 23 -8.77 -3.39 -5.94
CA LEU A 23 -8.34 -4.78 -6.17
C LEU A 23 -9.08 -5.77 -5.26
N THR A 24 -9.21 -5.44 -3.98
CA THR A 24 -9.99 -6.25 -3.02
C THR A 24 -11.47 -6.37 -3.37
N LYS A 25 -12.05 -5.43 -4.13
CA LYS A 25 -13.47 -5.45 -4.49
C LYS A 25 -13.76 -6.08 -5.85
N GLY A 26 -12.87 -5.95 -6.82
CA GLY A 26 -13.25 -6.14 -8.23
C GLY A 26 -12.38 -7.07 -9.07
N THR A 27 -11.20 -7.49 -8.62
CA THR A 27 -10.25 -8.20 -9.50
C THR A 27 -9.93 -9.61 -9.02
N THR A 28 -9.98 -10.58 -9.94
CA THR A 28 -9.47 -11.95 -9.77
C THR A 28 -8.14 -12.15 -10.48
N HIS A 29 -7.54 -11.08 -11.01
CA HIS A 29 -6.27 -11.15 -11.72
C HIS A 29 -5.11 -11.12 -10.71
N PRO A 30 -4.05 -11.92 -10.95
CA PRO A 30 -2.85 -11.85 -10.14
C PRO A 30 -2.24 -10.47 -10.17
N VAL A 31 -1.62 -10.08 -9.06
CA VAL A 31 -0.86 -8.83 -8.94
C VAL A 31 0.61 -9.11 -9.23
N GLY A 32 1.27 -8.22 -9.97
CA GLY A 32 2.71 -8.37 -10.22
C GLY A 32 3.54 -8.18 -8.95
N GLN A 33 4.58 -8.98 -8.77
CA GLN A 33 5.52 -8.88 -7.64
C GLN A 33 6.05 -7.46 -7.48
N SER A 34 6.39 -6.78 -8.58
CA SER A 34 6.86 -5.38 -8.56
C SER A 34 5.86 -4.38 -7.97
N SER A 35 4.55 -4.65 -8.09
CA SER A 35 3.52 -3.83 -7.46
C SER A 35 3.44 -4.07 -5.96
N VAL A 36 3.61 -5.33 -5.53
CA VAL A 36 3.66 -5.69 -4.11
C VAL A 36 4.86 -5.05 -3.44
N ASP A 37 6.04 -5.15 -4.06
CA ASP A 37 7.28 -4.55 -3.55
C ASP A 37 7.11 -3.03 -3.36
N LEU A 38 6.53 -2.34 -4.36
CA LEU A 38 6.25 -0.90 -4.28
C LEU A 38 5.30 -0.54 -3.12
N TRP A 39 4.30 -1.37 -2.84
CA TRP A 39 3.39 -1.12 -1.73
C TRP A 39 4.09 -1.30 -0.38
N LEU A 40 4.95 -2.31 -0.24
CA LEU A 40 5.74 -2.55 0.98
C LEU A 40 6.76 -1.43 1.22
N ASP A 41 7.47 -0.97 0.19
CA ASP A 41 8.38 0.19 0.30
C ASP A 41 7.65 1.45 0.81
N THR A 42 6.37 1.57 0.45
CA THR A 42 5.54 2.69 0.91
C THR A 42 5.08 2.51 2.36
N VAL A 43 4.83 1.28 2.81
CA VAL A 43 4.58 0.97 4.23
C VAL A 43 5.78 1.38 5.08
N ASP A 44 6.99 1.03 4.64
CA ASP A 44 8.23 1.42 5.31
C ASP A 44 8.40 2.95 5.37
N SER A 45 8.12 3.64 4.25
CA SER A 45 8.11 5.11 4.22
C SER A 45 7.11 5.73 5.22
N PHE A 46 5.99 5.06 5.50
CA PHE A 46 5.04 5.49 6.54
C PHE A 46 5.56 5.23 7.95
N HIS A 47 6.23 4.12 8.19
CA HIS A 47 6.92 3.87 9.46
C HIS A 47 7.95 4.95 9.77
N GLU A 48 8.80 5.30 8.79
CA GLU A 48 9.83 6.33 8.95
C GLU A 48 9.26 7.71 9.23
N CYS A 49 8.07 8.01 8.69
CA CYS A 49 7.37 9.28 8.94
C CYS A 49 6.54 9.30 10.23
N GLY A 50 6.58 8.25 11.05
CA GLY A 50 5.79 8.12 12.28
C GLY A 50 4.30 7.89 12.03
N MET A 51 3.92 7.47 10.82
CA MET A 51 2.53 7.20 10.41
C MET A 51 2.14 5.73 10.67
N HIS A 52 2.50 5.19 11.83
CA HIS A 52 2.41 3.75 12.14
C HIS A 52 1.02 3.14 11.93
N HIS A 53 -0.04 3.83 12.35
CA HIS A 53 -1.40 3.29 12.19
C HIS A 53 -1.81 3.19 10.71
N ILE A 54 -1.40 4.15 9.88
CA ILE A 54 -1.65 4.09 8.44
C ILE A 54 -0.83 2.96 7.82
N ALA A 55 0.45 2.85 8.20
CA ALA A 55 1.34 1.80 7.72
C ALA A 55 0.76 0.40 7.96
N HIS A 56 0.33 0.08 9.19
CA HIS A 56 -0.29 -1.22 9.50
C HIS A 56 -1.56 -1.47 8.70
N LYS A 57 -2.41 -0.45 8.49
CA LYS A 57 -3.64 -0.62 7.71
C LYS A 57 -3.37 -0.87 6.23
N VAL A 58 -2.33 -0.27 5.69
CA VAL A 58 -1.89 -0.51 4.31
C VAL A 58 -1.30 -1.91 4.19
N ASP A 59 -0.45 -2.31 5.15
CA ASP A 59 0.14 -3.66 5.19
C ASP A 59 -0.94 -4.76 5.23
N GLU A 60 -1.92 -4.65 6.14
CA GLU A 60 -3.09 -5.53 6.18
C GLU A 60 -3.83 -5.58 4.83
N ALA A 61 -3.98 -4.43 4.16
CA ALA A 61 -4.65 -4.36 2.86
C ALA A 61 -3.83 -5.02 1.74
N VAL A 62 -2.50 -4.90 1.76
CA VAL A 62 -1.59 -5.59 0.83
C VAL A 62 -1.71 -7.09 1.02
N CYS A 63 -1.64 -7.60 2.25
CA CYS A 63 -1.83 -9.02 2.54
C CYS A 63 -3.16 -9.55 2.00
N ASN A 64 -4.26 -8.83 2.26
CA ASN A 64 -5.58 -9.22 1.76
C ASN A 64 -5.64 -9.28 0.22
N VAL A 65 -4.99 -8.34 -0.48
CA VAL A 65 -4.91 -8.38 -1.96
C VAL A 65 -4.09 -9.58 -2.42
N VAL A 66 -2.91 -9.81 -1.82
CA VAL A 66 -2.03 -10.93 -2.16
C VAL A 66 -2.74 -12.27 -1.97
N GLU A 67 -3.44 -12.46 -0.85
CA GLU A 67 -4.21 -13.68 -0.58
C GLU A 67 -5.35 -13.89 -1.57
N LYS A 68 -6.05 -12.80 -1.94
CA LYS A 68 -7.23 -12.88 -2.82
C LYS A 68 -6.87 -13.03 -4.30
N CYS A 69 -5.89 -12.26 -4.76
CA CYS A 69 -5.55 -12.13 -6.17
C CYS A 69 -4.44 -13.11 -6.58
N GLY A 70 -3.58 -13.54 -5.65
CA GLY A 70 -2.34 -14.24 -5.96
C GLY A 70 -1.30 -13.29 -6.55
N VAL A 71 -0.04 -13.73 -6.60
CA VAL A 71 1.09 -12.93 -7.09
C VAL A 71 1.71 -13.60 -8.32
N GLU A 72 1.89 -12.83 -9.39
CA GLU A 72 2.67 -13.24 -10.56
C GLU A 72 4.10 -12.68 -10.46
N LYS A 73 5.06 -13.49 -10.89
CA LYS A 73 6.50 -13.18 -10.82
C LYS A 73 6.97 -12.34 -11.99
#